data_AF-A0A7S2FSI0-F1
#
_entry.id   AF-A0A7S2FSI0-F1
#
_cell.length_a   1.000
_cell.length_b   1.000
_cell.length_c   1.000
_cell.angle_alpha   90.00
_cell.angle_beta   90.00
_cell.angle_gamma   90.00
#
_symmetry.space_group_name_H-M   'P 1'
#
loop_
_entity.id
_entity.type
_entity.pdbx_description
1 polymer ?
#
loop_
_entity_poly.entity_id
_entity_poly.type
_entity_poly.pdbx_seq_one_letter_code
_entity_poly.pdbx_strand_id
1 'polypeptide(L)'
;HPTVTGWFVDVTNDLRFSHLFNRKRWWFFVLYLASGVVWSSLSSTELASSVDADSELTGAQIAAYVGLGGVVVLVILWHLVYAYVTALHMIDEDEHPDHAMMNVLDWAGREFHMSAHWQFWWAYAGARLGVCLFYSYYILLMLTESNFHMHHWWVGWVLSLFGSFQHPISLAYLAITLGVFVQGIGAYSGDAIFAEDEGQILFSFERTYKPSTEFDEIANIETWQKWMCTLMINDCGNENSTVAEWSDCTDDDS
;
A
#
# COMPACT_ATOMS: atom_id res chain seq x y z
N HIS A 1 9.34 6.74 16.80
CA HIS A 1 9.62 5.35 16.39
C HIS A 1 9.58 5.25 14.88
N PRO A 2 10.58 4.63 14.22
CA PRO A 2 10.48 4.30 12.80
C PRO A 2 9.46 3.17 12.66
N THR A 3 8.22 3.52 12.34
CA THR A 3 7.19 2.54 11.97
C THR A 3 7.61 1.92 10.65
N VAL A 4 7.59 0.60 10.52
CA VAL A 4 7.85 -0.09 9.25
C VAL A 4 6.73 0.24 8.28
N THR A 5 7.02 1.08 7.29
CA THR A 5 6.07 1.69 6.36
C THR A 5 5.88 0.83 5.11
N GLY A 6 5.50 -0.44 5.28
CA GLY A 6 5.56 -1.41 4.18
C GLY A 6 4.40 -1.33 3.19
N TRP A 7 3.18 -1.10 3.66
CA TRP A 7 1.99 -1.50 2.88
C TRP A 7 1.00 -0.37 2.57
N PHE A 8 1.01 0.73 3.32
CA PHE A 8 -0.02 1.78 3.20
C PHE A 8 0.52 3.20 3.33
N VAL A 9 1.75 3.46 2.86
CA VAL A 9 2.29 4.84 2.79
C VAL A 9 2.06 5.60 4.11
N ASP A 10 2.40 4.99 5.25
CA ASP A 10 2.26 5.56 6.59
C ASP A 10 0.83 5.99 6.99
N VAL A 11 -0.22 5.41 6.40
CA VAL A 11 -1.60 5.64 6.87
C VAL A 11 -1.77 5.25 8.36
N THR A 12 -0.89 4.39 8.89
CA THR A 12 -0.82 4.06 10.32
C THR A 12 -0.14 5.12 11.19
N ASN A 13 0.44 6.17 10.59
CA ASN A 13 1.01 7.29 11.33
C ASN A 13 -0.10 8.30 11.65
N ASP A 14 -0.37 8.56 12.94
CA ASP A 14 -1.47 9.43 13.38
C ASP A 14 -1.45 10.84 12.78
N LEU A 15 -0.26 11.43 12.66
CA LEU A 15 -0.10 12.77 12.06
C LEU A 15 -0.47 12.75 10.58
N ARG A 16 -0.07 11.70 9.87
CA ARG A 16 -0.42 11.54 8.46
C ARG A 16 -1.88 11.19 8.28
N PHE A 17 -2.42 10.30 9.10
CA PHE A 17 -3.84 9.93 9.07
C PHE A 17 -4.71 11.17 9.30
N SER A 18 -4.49 11.91 10.40
CA SER A 18 -5.22 13.15 10.68
C SER A 18 -5.04 14.20 9.58
N HIS A 19 -3.89 14.23 8.91
CA HIS A 19 -3.66 15.06 7.75
C HIS A 19 -4.51 14.64 6.54
N LEU A 20 -4.54 13.35 6.18
CA LEU A 20 -5.32 12.82 5.06
C LEU A 20 -6.83 13.04 5.26
N PHE A 21 -7.32 12.79 6.47
CA PHE A 21 -8.75 12.88 6.83
C PHE A 21 -9.19 14.29 7.25
N ASN A 22 -8.35 15.29 7.07
CA ASN A 22 -8.71 16.68 7.35
C ASN A 22 -9.83 17.15 6.39
N ARG A 23 -10.91 17.74 6.92
CA ARG A 23 -12.04 18.27 6.11
C ARG A 23 -11.61 19.24 5.00
N LYS A 24 -10.49 19.97 5.18
CA LYS A 24 -9.93 20.87 4.15
C LYS A 24 -9.41 20.12 2.91
N ARG A 25 -9.26 18.80 3.00
CA ARG A 25 -8.78 17.90 1.94
C ARG A 25 -9.85 16.96 1.44
N TRP A 26 -11.13 17.36 1.49
CA TRP A 26 -12.23 16.58 0.93
C TRP A 26 -11.99 16.12 -0.53
N TRP A 27 -11.24 16.93 -1.29
CA TRP A 27 -10.85 16.62 -2.67
C TRP A 27 -10.04 15.32 -2.79
N PHE A 28 -9.31 14.90 -1.75
CA PHE A 28 -8.59 13.62 -1.72
C PHE A 28 -9.57 12.46 -1.94
N PHE A 29 -10.69 12.45 -1.22
CA PHE A 29 -11.71 11.42 -1.33
C PHE A 29 -12.42 11.45 -2.68
N VAL A 30 -12.64 12.64 -3.24
CA VAL A 30 -13.22 12.77 -4.58
C VAL A 30 -12.29 12.21 -5.64
N LEU A 31 -11.00 12.54 -5.60
CA LEU A 31 -10.03 11.96 -6.52
C LEU A 31 -9.90 10.44 -6.36
N TYR A 32 -9.90 9.96 -5.11
CA TYR A 32 -9.83 8.53 -4.79
C TYR A 32 -11.03 7.74 -5.33
N LEU A 33 -12.26 8.24 -5.13
CA LEU A 33 -13.46 7.59 -5.65
C LEU A 33 -13.56 7.74 -7.18
N ALA A 34 -13.25 8.92 -7.71
CA ALA A 34 -13.30 9.18 -9.14
C ALA A 34 -12.29 8.33 -9.91
N SER A 35 -11.09 8.08 -9.37
CA SER A 35 -10.07 7.28 -10.05
C SER A 35 -10.53 5.83 -10.25
N GLY A 36 -11.22 5.23 -9.27
CA GLY A 36 -11.82 3.91 -9.43
C GLY A 36 -12.88 3.86 -10.54
N VAL A 37 -13.76 4.85 -10.60
CA VAL A 37 -14.80 4.94 -11.66
C VAL A 37 -14.17 5.15 -13.04
N VAL A 38 -13.20 6.08 -13.14
CA VAL A 38 -12.49 6.35 -14.40
C VAL A 38 -11.72 5.12 -14.84
N TRP A 39 -11.03 4.43 -13.94
CA TRP A 39 -10.30 3.21 -14.25
C TRP A 39 -11.23 2.10 -14.73
N SER A 40 -12.34 1.85 -14.02
CA SER A 40 -13.35 0.88 -14.44
C SER A 40 -13.96 1.20 -15.81
N SER A 41 -14.11 2.49 -16.13
CA SER A 41 -14.59 2.93 -17.44
C SER A 41 -13.53 2.64 -18.50
N LEU A 42 -12.28 3.04 -18.27
CA LEU A 42 -11.16 2.78 -19.19
C LEU A 42 -10.94 1.28 -19.42
N SER A 43 -11.03 0.46 -18.37
CA SER A 43 -10.88 -0.99 -18.47
C SER A 43 -12.01 -1.68 -19.24
N SER A 44 -13.18 -1.04 -19.36
CA SER A 44 -14.31 -1.53 -20.13
C SER A 44 -14.30 -1.11 -21.61
N THR A 45 -13.48 -0.12 -21.96
CA THR A 45 -13.37 0.35 -23.36
C THR A 45 -12.46 -0.55 -24.18
N GLU A 46 -12.58 -0.48 -25.52
CA GLU A 46 -11.71 -1.17 -26.47
C GLU A 46 -10.21 -0.88 -26.27
N LEU A 47 -9.87 0.17 -25.51
CA LEU A 47 -8.50 0.45 -25.08
C LEU A 47 -7.90 -0.71 -24.28
N ALA A 48 -8.69 -1.39 -23.45
CA ALA A 48 -8.20 -2.49 -22.62
C ALA A 48 -8.08 -3.80 -23.41
N SER A 49 -9.00 -4.06 -24.34
CA SER A 49 -8.96 -5.25 -25.19
C SER A 49 -7.90 -5.18 -26.30
N SER A 50 -7.37 -3.99 -26.62
CA SER A 50 -6.33 -3.81 -27.64
C SER A 50 -4.91 -4.12 -27.15
N VAL A 51 -4.73 -4.62 -25.92
CA VAL A 51 -3.42 -5.04 -25.40
C VAL A 51 -3.15 -6.53 -25.70
N ASP A 52 -4.10 -7.23 -26.33
CA ASP A 52 -3.86 -8.58 -26.83
C ASP A 52 -2.79 -8.55 -27.92
N ALA A 53 -1.85 -9.51 -27.84
CA ALA A 53 -0.59 -9.54 -28.60
C ALA A 53 -0.76 -9.47 -30.13
N ASP A 54 -1.96 -9.75 -30.64
CA ASP A 54 -2.28 -9.79 -32.07
C ASP A 54 -3.06 -8.55 -32.56
N SER A 55 -3.42 -7.62 -31.66
CA SER A 55 -4.20 -6.44 -32.03
C SER A 55 -3.29 -5.24 -32.34
N GLU A 56 -3.49 -4.64 -33.53
CA GLU A 56 -2.77 -3.43 -33.92
C GLU A 56 -3.25 -2.24 -33.07
N LEU A 57 -2.42 -1.77 -32.14
CA LEU A 57 -2.70 -0.55 -31.37
C LEU A 57 -2.85 0.66 -32.32
N THR A 58 -3.96 1.37 -32.21
CA THR A 58 -4.16 2.63 -32.94
C THR A 58 -3.16 3.68 -32.48
N GLY A 59 -2.78 4.62 -33.37
CA GLY A 59 -1.88 5.72 -33.01
C GLY A 59 -2.40 6.57 -31.84
N ALA A 60 -3.72 6.68 -31.68
CA ALA A 60 -4.35 7.37 -30.55
C ALA A 60 -4.15 6.62 -29.22
N GLN A 61 -4.28 5.29 -29.21
CA GLN A 61 -4.00 4.45 -28.03
C GLN A 61 -2.54 4.56 -27.61
N ILE A 62 -1.61 4.45 -28.56
CA ILE A 62 -0.17 4.61 -28.29
C ILE A 62 0.12 5.99 -27.68
N ALA A 63 -0.44 7.05 -28.27
CA ALA A 63 -0.25 8.40 -27.74
C ALA A 63 -0.83 8.56 -26.33
N ALA A 64 -1.98 7.95 -26.03
CA ALA A 64 -2.58 7.96 -24.70
C ALA A 64 -1.71 7.23 -23.66
N TYR A 65 -1.19 6.03 -23.98
CA TYR A 65 -0.31 5.27 -23.10
C TYR A 65 1.03 5.97 -22.87
N VAL A 66 1.64 6.52 -23.92
CA VAL A 66 2.89 7.29 -23.82
C VAL A 66 2.67 8.54 -22.97
N GLY A 67 1.55 9.25 -23.17
CA GLY A 67 1.18 10.40 -22.37
C GLY A 67 1.01 10.06 -20.89
N LEU A 68 0.26 8.99 -20.58
CA LEU A 68 0.06 8.52 -19.21
C LEU A 68 1.38 8.09 -18.55
N GLY A 69 2.18 7.29 -19.26
CA GLY A 69 3.51 6.87 -18.81
C GLY A 69 4.44 8.06 -18.55
N GLY A 70 4.41 9.07 -19.44
CA GLY A 70 5.15 10.32 -19.27
C GLY A 70 4.74 11.07 -18.00
N VAL A 71 3.44 11.18 -17.71
CA VAL A 71 2.94 11.81 -16.47
C VAL A 71 3.43 11.05 -15.24
N VAL A 72 3.35 9.72 -15.24
CA VAL A 72 3.84 8.89 -14.13
C VAL A 72 5.33 9.12 -13.89
N VAL A 73 6.15 9.08 -14.95
CA VAL A 73 7.60 9.34 -14.85
C VAL A 73 7.89 10.73 -14.30
N LEU A 74 7.20 11.76 -14.80
CA LEU A 74 7.37 13.14 -14.31
C LEU A 74 7.01 13.27 -12.84
N VAL A 75 5.93 12.63 -12.37
CA VAL A 75 5.55 12.65 -10.96
C VAL A 75 6.58 11.91 -10.10
N ILE A 76 7.10 10.76 -10.55
CA ILE A 76 8.18 10.04 -9.84
C ILE A 76 9.43 10.93 -9.73
N LEU A 77 9.87 11.54 -10.83
CA LEU A 77 11.01 12.47 -10.82
C LEU A 77 10.79 13.64 -9.88
N TRP A 78 9.59 14.24 -9.91
CA TRP A 78 9.21 15.30 -8.99
C TRP A 78 9.32 14.86 -7.52
N HIS A 79 8.87 13.64 -7.18
CA HIS A 79 8.99 13.10 -5.84
C HIS A 79 10.44 12.87 -5.40
N LEU A 80 11.31 12.39 -6.31
CA LEU A 80 12.73 12.21 -6.02
C LEU A 80 13.45 13.56 -5.77
N VAL A 81 13.11 14.57 -6.57
CA VAL A 81 13.62 15.94 -6.39
C VAL A 81 13.08 16.53 -5.09
N TYR A 82 11.79 16.36 -4.79
CA TYR A 82 11.18 16.85 -3.55
C TYR A 82 11.82 16.20 -2.32
N ALA A 83 12.06 14.89 -2.36
CA ALA A 83 12.78 14.16 -1.32
C ALA A 83 14.20 14.74 -1.11
N TYR A 84 14.90 15.00 -2.21
CA TYR A 84 16.26 15.54 -2.18
C TYR A 84 16.30 16.95 -1.61
N VAL A 85 15.39 17.83 -2.06
CA VAL A 85 15.27 19.19 -1.53
C VAL A 85 14.91 19.17 -0.04
N THR A 86 13.99 18.29 0.38
CA THR A 86 13.64 18.12 1.80
C THR A 86 14.85 17.68 2.62
N ALA A 87 15.64 16.75 2.08
CA ALA A 87 16.88 16.29 2.72
C ALA A 87 17.90 17.43 2.86
N LEU A 88 18.06 18.29 1.84
CA LEU A 88 18.97 19.44 1.92
C LEU A 88 18.55 20.46 2.99
N HIS A 89 17.25 20.70 3.19
CA HIS A 89 16.79 21.61 4.25
C HIS A 89 17.10 21.09 5.66
N MET A 90 17.29 19.77 5.84
CA MET A 90 17.74 19.20 7.11
C MET A 90 19.21 19.52 7.43
N ILE A 91 20.00 20.00 6.45
CA ILE A 91 21.40 20.40 6.65
C ILE A 91 21.48 21.81 7.24
N ASP A 92 20.55 22.70 6.85
CA ASP A 92 20.60 24.12 7.22
C ASP A 92 20.18 24.36 8.69
N GLU A 93 19.62 23.34 9.36
CA GLU A 93 19.26 23.39 10.80
C GLU A 93 20.45 23.14 11.75
N ASP A 94 21.70 23.24 11.26
CA ASP A 94 22.96 23.14 12.04
C ASP A 94 23.07 24.14 13.22
N GLU A 95 22.08 25.02 13.45
CA GLU A 95 21.94 25.78 14.70
C GLU A 95 21.42 24.95 15.90
N HIS A 96 20.99 23.69 15.72
CA HIS A 96 20.52 22.81 16.79
C HIS A 96 21.24 21.45 16.83
N PRO A 97 22.47 21.38 17.40
CA PRO A 97 23.34 20.20 17.40
C PRO A 97 22.86 18.99 18.22
N ASP A 98 21.69 19.07 18.87
CA ASP A 98 21.32 18.15 19.95
C ASP A 98 20.36 17.02 19.51
N HIS A 99 19.90 17.03 18.25
CA HIS A 99 18.85 16.13 17.80
C HIS A 99 19.23 15.30 16.55
N ALA A 100 19.51 14.03 16.83
CA ALA A 100 19.23 12.89 15.95
C ALA A 100 20.22 12.58 14.81
N MET A 101 21.48 12.32 15.16
CA MET A 101 22.23 11.28 14.45
C MET A 101 21.75 9.91 14.96
N MET A 102 20.75 9.31 14.31
CA MET A 102 20.49 7.87 14.48
C MET A 102 21.55 7.10 13.68
N ASN A 103 22.50 6.49 14.39
CA ASN A 103 23.41 5.49 13.82
C ASN A 103 22.62 4.22 13.47
N VAL A 104 21.91 4.22 12.32
CA VAL A 104 21.34 2.99 11.75
C VAL A 104 22.45 1.97 11.42
N LEU A 105 23.70 2.43 11.30
CA LEU A 105 24.87 1.63 10.95
C LEU A 105 25.80 1.26 12.12
N ASP A 106 25.49 1.63 13.38
CA ASP A 106 26.22 1.09 14.54
C ASP A 106 26.10 -0.45 14.62
N TRP A 107 25.05 -1.01 14.01
CA TRP A 107 24.83 -2.44 13.89
C TRP A 107 25.80 -3.15 12.93
N ALA A 108 26.46 -2.43 11.99
CA ALA A 108 27.27 -3.04 10.93
C ALA A 108 28.80 -2.99 11.17
N GLY A 109 29.27 -2.42 12.28
CA GLY A 109 30.68 -2.48 12.69
C GLY A 109 31.69 -1.81 11.74
N ARG A 110 31.21 -1.02 10.77
CA ARG A 110 32.04 -0.16 9.91
C ARG A 110 31.44 1.24 9.91
N GLU A 111 32.23 2.22 10.30
CA GLU A 111 31.87 3.64 10.32
C GLU A 111 31.67 4.18 8.89
N PHE A 112 30.53 3.88 8.28
CA PHE A 112 30.06 4.61 7.11
C PHE A 112 29.23 5.80 7.62
N HIS A 113 29.90 6.94 7.82
CA HIS A 113 29.25 8.19 8.23
C HIS A 113 28.50 8.80 7.05
N MET A 114 27.31 8.26 6.78
CA MET A 114 26.38 8.86 5.84
C MET A 114 25.60 9.93 6.62
N SER A 115 25.61 11.18 6.14
CA SER A 115 24.88 12.28 6.79
C SER A 115 23.38 11.98 6.88
N ALA A 116 22.71 12.55 7.89
CA ALA A 116 21.29 12.32 8.15
C ALA A 116 20.40 12.60 6.91
N HIS A 117 20.74 13.63 6.12
CA HIS A 117 20.05 13.95 4.88
C HIS A 117 20.15 12.84 3.82
N TRP A 118 21.34 12.25 3.64
CA TRP A 118 21.51 11.12 2.73
C TRP A 118 20.80 9.88 3.25
N GLN A 119 20.76 9.65 4.56
CA GLN A 119 19.99 8.54 5.16
C GLN A 119 18.49 8.69 4.87
N PHE A 120 17.92 9.88 5.07
CA PHE A 120 16.51 10.16 4.75
C PHE A 120 16.22 9.94 3.27
N TRP A 121 17.05 10.52 2.39
CA TRP A 121 16.86 10.39 0.96
C TRP A 121 16.97 8.95 0.49
N TRP A 122 17.95 8.18 0.96
CA TRP A 122 18.10 6.77 0.62
C TRP A 122 17.00 5.90 1.22
N ALA A 123 16.53 6.18 2.43
CA ALA A 123 15.38 5.49 2.99
C ALA A 123 14.13 5.71 2.11
N TYR A 124 13.96 6.93 1.58
CA TYR A 124 12.88 7.24 0.66
C TYR A 124 13.08 6.58 -0.73
N ALA A 125 14.16 6.94 -1.42
CA ALA A 125 14.41 6.56 -2.81
C ALA A 125 14.79 5.08 -2.93
N GLY A 126 15.62 4.57 -2.01
CA GLY A 126 16.07 3.18 -2.00
C GLY A 126 14.94 2.19 -1.76
N ALA A 127 14.03 2.46 -0.83
CA ALA A 127 12.86 1.59 -0.61
C ALA A 127 11.99 1.49 -1.87
N ARG A 128 11.76 2.62 -2.55
CA ARG A 128 10.95 2.68 -3.79
C ARG A 128 11.67 2.05 -4.98
N LEU A 129 12.98 2.28 -5.10
CA LEU A 129 13.80 1.61 -6.11
C LEU A 129 13.77 0.09 -5.92
N GLY A 130 13.83 -0.39 -4.67
CA GLY A 130 13.70 -1.82 -4.36
C GLY A 130 12.39 -2.42 -4.87
N VAL A 131 11.25 -1.73 -4.63
CA VAL A 131 9.95 -2.16 -5.16
C VAL A 131 9.93 -2.09 -6.69
N CYS A 132 10.41 -1.02 -7.31
CA CYS A 132 10.49 -0.91 -8.77
C CYS A 132 11.33 -2.03 -9.38
N LEU A 133 12.47 -2.37 -8.78
CA LEU A 133 13.33 -3.45 -9.24
C LEU A 133 12.66 -4.81 -9.09
N PHE A 134 11.99 -5.05 -7.95
CA PHE A 134 11.23 -6.27 -7.71
C PHE A 134 10.15 -6.47 -8.79
N TYR A 135 9.36 -5.44 -9.09
CA TYR A 135 8.34 -5.52 -10.15
C TYR A 135 8.92 -5.54 -11.56
N SER A 136 10.03 -4.87 -11.82
CA SER A 136 10.71 -4.95 -13.12
C SER A 136 11.19 -6.37 -13.38
N TYR A 137 11.76 -7.02 -12.36
CA TYR A 137 12.14 -8.43 -12.42
C TYR A 137 10.93 -9.34 -12.64
N TYR A 138 9.81 -9.07 -11.95
CA TYR A 138 8.57 -9.81 -12.12
C TYR A 138 7.99 -9.67 -13.54
N ILE A 139 7.99 -8.47 -14.12
CA ILE A 139 7.61 -8.24 -15.52
C ILE A 139 8.55 -9.00 -16.47
N LEU A 140 9.86 -9.00 -16.19
CA LEU A 140 10.81 -9.79 -16.99
C LEU A 140 10.46 -11.29 -16.97
N LEU A 141 10.08 -11.84 -15.80
CA LEU A 141 9.62 -13.23 -15.69
C LEU A 141 8.34 -13.47 -16.51
N MET A 142 7.38 -12.53 -16.50
CA MET A 142 6.18 -12.62 -17.33
C MET A 142 6.49 -12.69 -18.82
N LEU A 143 7.47 -11.92 -19.27
CA LEU A 143 7.85 -11.90 -20.67
C LEU A 143 8.53 -13.21 -21.10
N THR A 144 9.02 -14.01 -20.15
CA THR A 144 9.66 -15.31 -20.41
C THR A 144 8.73 -16.51 -20.21
N GLU A 145 7.68 -16.40 -19.40
CA GLU A 145 6.79 -17.50 -19.02
C GLU A 145 5.36 -17.24 -19.54
N SER A 146 4.84 -18.12 -20.39
CA SER A 146 3.57 -17.90 -21.11
C SER A 146 2.30 -17.90 -20.24
N ASN A 147 2.40 -18.36 -18.99
CA ASN A 147 1.26 -18.54 -18.10
C ASN A 147 1.20 -17.51 -16.97
N PHE A 148 2.03 -16.48 -17.06
CA PHE A 148 2.09 -15.47 -16.01
C PHE A 148 1.13 -14.33 -16.31
N HIS A 149 0.11 -14.14 -15.46
CA HIS A 149 -0.83 -13.03 -15.55
C HIS A 149 -0.67 -12.12 -14.33
N MET A 150 -0.02 -10.97 -14.50
CA MET A 150 0.03 -9.96 -13.46
C MET A 150 -1.24 -9.14 -13.52
N HIS A 151 -1.98 -9.13 -12.42
CA HIS A 151 -3.06 -8.19 -12.28
C HIS A 151 -2.52 -6.76 -12.23
N HIS A 152 -2.96 -5.93 -13.18
CA HIS A 152 -2.56 -4.54 -13.33
C HIS A 152 -2.80 -3.68 -12.08
N TRP A 153 -3.68 -4.10 -11.16
CA TRP A 153 -3.92 -3.36 -9.91
C TRP A 153 -2.69 -3.31 -8.99
N TRP A 154 -1.76 -4.25 -9.10
CA TRP A 154 -0.46 -4.18 -8.44
C TRP A 154 0.36 -2.95 -8.87
N VAL A 155 0.22 -2.50 -10.12
CA VAL A 155 0.85 -1.26 -10.58
C VAL A 155 0.29 -0.07 -9.80
N GLY A 156 -1.03 -0.04 -9.58
CA GLY A 156 -1.67 0.99 -8.73
C GLY A 156 -1.06 1.03 -7.33
N TRP A 157 -0.84 -0.13 -6.72
CA TRP A 157 -0.19 -0.23 -5.41
C TRP A 157 1.25 0.30 -5.43
N VAL A 158 2.09 -0.18 -6.35
CA VAL A 158 3.49 0.27 -6.49
C VAL A 158 3.57 1.78 -6.68
N LEU A 159 2.72 2.31 -7.56
CA LEU A 159 2.66 3.74 -7.81
C LEU A 159 2.25 4.49 -6.54
N SER A 160 1.29 3.99 -5.76
CA SER A 160 0.86 4.65 -4.52
C SER A 160 1.98 4.88 -3.49
N LEU A 161 3.00 4.02 -3.46
CA LEU A 161 4.14 4.13 -2.54
C LEU A 161 4.95 5.43 -2.72
N PHE A 162 4.90 6.03 -3.92
CA PHE A 162 5.55 7.33 -4.17
C PHE A 162 4.77 8.49 -3.54
N GLY A 163 3.47 8.35 -3.29
CA GLY A 163 2.63 9.41 -2.73
C GLY A 163 2.86 9.68 -1.25
N SER A 164 4.11 9.82 -0.78
CA SER A 164 4.45 9.86 0.64
C SER A 164 4.50 11.26 1.27
N PHE A 165 4.45 12.34 0.49
CA PHE A 165 4.61 13.69 1.00
C PHE A 165 3.27 14.33 1.34
N GLN A 166 3.28 15.26 2.30
CA GLN A 166 2.12 16.10 2.67
C GLN A 166 1.83 17.21 1.65
N HIS A 167 2.39 17.12 0.44
CA HIS A 167 2.23 18.08 -0.63
C HIS A 167 0.98 17.75 -1.48
N PRO A 168 0.18 18.73 -1.94
CA PRO A 168 -1.04 18.47 -2.70
C PRO A 168 -0.85 17.55 -3.92
N ILE A 169 0.26 17.70 -4.66
CA ILE A 169 0.59 16.83 -5.81
C ILE A 169 0.77 15.37 -5.36
N SER A 170 1.51 15.15 -4.27
CA SER A 170 1.77 13.82 -3.73
C SER A 170 0.49 13.16 -3.21
N LEU A 171 -0.37 13.94 -2.56
CA LEU A 171 -1.67 13.50 -2.06
C LEU A 171 -2.67 13.21 -3.18
N ALA A 172 -2.71 14.01 -4.25
CA ALA A 172 -3.54 13.75 -5.42
C ALA A 172 -3.10 12.47 -6.13
N TYR A 173 -1.79 12.31 -6.31
CA TYR A 173 -1.21 11.12 -6.88
C TYR A 173 -1.49 9.86 -6.03
N LEU A 174 -1.33 9.96 -4.70
CA LEU A 174 -1.72 8.91 -3.75
C LEU A 174 -3.21 8.54 -3.90
N ALA A 175 -4.10 9.53 -3.88
CA ALA A 175 -5.54 9.30 -4.02
C ALA A 175 -5.88 8.53 -5.29
N ILE A 176 -5.32 8.96 -6.43
CA ILE A 176 -5.60 8.35 -7.73
C ILE A 176 -5.13 6.90 -7.75
N THR A 177 -3.84 6.68 -7.47
CA THR A 177 -3.19 5.37 -7.53
C THR A 177 -3.77 4.38 -6.51
N LEU A 178 -4.07 4.83 -5.30
CA LEU A 178 -4.73 4.02 -4.28
C LEU A 178 -6.16 3.65 -4.66
N GLY A 179 -6.92 4.58 -5.28
CA GLY A 179 -8.27 4.28 -5.76
C GLY A 179 -8.27 3.24 -6.89
N VAL A 180 -7.30 3.31 -7.81
CA VAL A 180 -7.10 2.28 -8.85
C VAL A 180 -6.78 0.93 -8.22
N PHE A 181 -5.88 0.89 -7.23
CA PHE A 181 -5.53 -0.33 -6.53
C PHE A 181 -6.73 -0.96 -5.81
N VAL A 182 -7.46 -0.19 -5.01
CA VAL A 182 -8.62 -0.69 -4.25
C VAL A 182 -9.74 -1.13 -5.17
N GLN A 183 -10.00 -0.40 -6.26
CA GLN A 183 -10.96 -0.84 -7.27
C GLN A 183 -10.56 -2.20 -7.87
N GLY A 184 -9.27 -2.39 -8.15
CA GLY A 184 -8.75 -3.66 -8.65
C GLY A 184 -8.96 -4.83 -7.68
N ILE A 185 -8.66 -4.64 -6.40
CA ILE A 185 -8.96 -5.65 -5.37
C ILE A 185 -10.46 -5.97 -5.36
N GLY A 186 -11.32 -4.95 -5.44
CA GLY A 186 -12.77 -5.14 -5.46
C GLY A 186 -13.28 -5.90 -6.69
N ALA A 187 -12.61 -5.75 -7.84
CA ALA A 187 -13.01 -6.40 -9.09
C ALA A 187 -12.53 -7.86 -9.22
N TYR A 188 -11.35 -8.19 -8.69
CA TYR A 188 -10.71 -9.49 -8.87
C TYR A 188 -10.71 -10.39 -7.63
N SER A 189 -11.41 -9.95 -6.56
CA SER A 189 -11.34 -10.48 -5.21
C SER A 189 -9.93 -10.43 -4.60
N GLY A 190 -9.86 -10.42 -3.26
CA GLY A 190 -8.59 -10.56 -2.55
C GLY A 190 -7.95 -11.93 -2.76
N ASP A 191 -8.74 -12.92 -3.20
CA ASP A 191 -8.26 -14.29 -3.42
C ASP A 191 -7.26 -14.33 -4.56
N ALA A 192 -7.39 -13.49 -5.59
CA ALA A 192 -6.38 -13.39 -6.65
C ALA A 192 -4.97 -12.98 -6.15
N ILE A 193 -4.84 -12.47 -4.92
CA ILE A 193 -3.54 -12.24 -4.28
C ILE A 193 -2.91 -13.55 -3.79
N PHE A 194 -3.73 -14.53 -3.39
CA PHE A 194 -3.32 -15.72 -2.65
C PHE A 194 -3.77 -17.06 -3.26
N ALA A 195 -4.57 -17.04 -4.34
CA ALA A 195 -5.20 -18.21 -4.90
C ALA A 195 -4.15 -19.13 -5.53
N GLU A 196 -4.15 -20.36 -5.04
CA GLU A 196 -3.16 -21.41 -5.28
C GLU A 196 -3.50 -22.28 -6.49
N ASP A 197 -4.16 -21.74 -7.51
CA ASP A 197 -4.62 -22.57 -8.63
C ASP A 197 -3.43 -23.02 -9.50
N GLU A 198 -2.94 -24.20 -9.12
CA GLU A 198 -2.12 -25.17 -9.85
C GLU A 198 -0.91 -24.61 -10.62
N GLY A 199 0.10 -24.14 -9.88
CA GLY A 199 1.49 -24.08 -10.39
C GLY A 199 2.16 -22.70 -10.44
N GLN A 200 1.62 -21.68 -9.78
CA GLN A 200 2.25 -20.35 -9.71
C GLN A 200 3.02 -20.14 -8.39
N ILE A 201 4.18 -19.48 -8.51
CA ILE A 201 5.15 -19.29 -7.43
C ILE A 201 4.53 -18.51 -6.29
N LEU A 202 4.36 -19.21 -5.18
CA LEU A 202 3.76 -18.76 -3.95
C LEU A 202 4.79 -17.93 -3.15
N PHE A 203 4.52 -16.64 -2.92
CA PHE A 203 5.01 -15.95 -1.72
C PHE A 203 4.06 -16.26 -0.55
N SER A 204 3.76 -17.53 -0.30
CA SER A 204 3.16 -17.92 0.98
C SER A 204 4.31 -17.96 1.96
N PHE A 205 4.24 -17.12 2.97
CA PHE A 205 4.87 -17.44 4.22
C PHE A 205 4.16 -18.68 4.74
N GLU A 206 4.63 -19.85 4.32
CA GLU A 206 4.16 -21.14 4.76
C GLU A 206 4.43 -21.24 6.28
N ARG A 207 3.49 -20.70 7.05
CA ARG A 207 3.32 -21.09 8.44
C ARG A 207 2.88 -22.53 8.32
N THR A 208 3.81 -23.42 8.63
CA THR A 208 3.64 -24.87 8.71
C THR A 208 2.54 -25.18 9.72
N TYR A 209 1.29 -25.04 9.31
CA TYR A 209 0.12 -25.48 10.06
C TYR A 209 -0.29 -26.80 9.43
N LYS A 210 0.11 -27.90 10.08
CA LYS A 210 -0.42 -29.22 9.77
C LYS A 210 -1.93 -29.17 9.97
N PRO A 211 -2.77 -29.43 8.95
CA PRO A 211 -4.18 -29.65 9.19
C PRO A 211 -4.30 -31.01 9.90
N SER A 212 -4.62 -30.98 11.19
CA SER A 212 -5.31 -32.13 11.79
C SER A 212 -6.72 -32.14 11.21
N THR A 213 -7.02 -33.24 10.55
CA THR A 213 -8.31 -33.60 9.97
C THR A 213 -9.48 -33.29 10.90
N GLU A 214 -10.53 -32.70 10.33
CA GLU A 214 -11.89 -32.61 10.87
C GLU A 214 -12.01 -32.05 12.28
N PHE A 215 -12.19 -30.73 12.46
CA PHE A 215 -13.15 -30.14 13.44
C PHE A 215 -13.22 -28.60 13.58
N ASP A 216 -12.72 -27.73 12.67
CA ASP A 216 -12.57 -26.29 13.02
C ASP A 216 -13.18 -25.23 12.08
N GLU A 217 -14.16 -25.55 11.24
CA GLU A 217 -14.89 -24.49 10.51
C GLU A 217 -15.84 -23.66 11.42
N ILE A 218 -16.31 -24.22 12.54
CA ILE A 218 -17.20 -23.50 13.47
C ILE A 218 -16.40 -22.64 14.47
N ALA A 219 -15.17 -23.03 14.81
CA ALA A 219 -14.33 -22.29 15.75
C ALA A 219 -13.83 -20.95 15.22
N ASN A 220 -13.78 -20.76 13.89
CA ASN A 220 -13.21 -19.56 13.29
C ASN A 220 -14.19 -18.37 13.30
N ILE A 221 -15.49 -18.61 13.21
CA ILE A 221 -16.52 -17.55 13.30
C ILE A 221 -16.66 -17.04 14.73
N GLU A 222 -16.70 -17.93 15.73
CA GLU A 222 -16.75 -17.51 17.14
C GLU A 222 -15.51 -16.72 17.56
N THR A 223 -14.33 -17.10 17.06
CA THR A 223 -13.08 -16.42 17.39
C THR A 223 -13.05 -15.02 16.76
N TRP A 224 -13.52 -14.87 15.52
CA TRP A 224 -13.69 -13.57 14.88
C TRP A 224 -14.74 -12.69 15.56
N GLN A 225 -15.87 -13.25 15.98
CA GLN A 225 -16.90 -12.52 16.72
C GLN A 225 -16.40 -12.07 18.11
N LYS A 226 -15.68 -12.93 18.84
CA LYS A 226 -15.06 -12.57 20.13
C LYS A 226 -14.01 -11.48 19.96
N TRP A 227 -13.21 -11.53 18.90
CA TRP A 227 -12.22 -10.49 18.61
C TRP A 227 -12.86 -9.14 18.25
N MET A 228 -13.90 -9.15 17.41
CA MET A 228 -14.70 -7.95 17.08
C MET A 228 -15.40 -7.35 18.30
N CYS A 229 -16.00 -8.17 19.16
CA CYS A 229 -16.59 -7.71 20.42
C CYS A 229 -15.55 -7.11 21.37
N THR A 230 -14.36 -7.71 21.46
CA THR A 230 -13.26 -7.18 22.30
C THR A 230 -12.79 -5.80 21.80
N LEU A 231 -12.76 -5.58 20.49
CA LEU A 231 -12.41 -4.29 19.91
C LEU A 231 -13.49 -3.22 20.10
N MET A 232 -14.77 -3.60 20.14
CA MET A 232 -15.87 -2.66 20.34
C MET A 232 -16.15 -2.31 21.81
N ILE A 233 -15.74 -3.15 22.75
CA ILE A 233 -16.03 -2.96 24.19
C ILE A 233 -14.93 -2.16 24.92
N ASN A 234 -13.74 -2.03 24.34
CA ASN A 234 -12.64 -1.28 24.97
C ASN A 234 -12.81 0.26 25.00
N ASP A 235 -13.98 0.79 24.64
CA ASP A 235 -14.34 2.20 24.83
C ASP A 235 -15.27 2.45 26.03
N CYS A 236 -15.59 1.41 26.81
CA CYS A 236 -16.28 1.58 28.09
C CYS A 236 -15.27 1.61 29.23
N GLY A 237 -14.70 2.79 29.46
CA GLY A 237 -13.90 3.07 30.65
C GLY A 237 -14.73 2.86 31.92
N ASN A 238 -14.58 1.69 32.55
CA ASN A 238 -14.88 1.50 33.96
C ASN A 238 -14.15 0.26 34.51
N GLU A 239 -12.94 0.44 35.02
CA GLU A 239 -12.10 -0.63 35.61
C GLU A 239 -12.65 -1.19 36.95
N ASN A 240 -13.92 -0.96 37.27
CA ASN A 240 -14.55 -1.38 38.52
C ASN A 240 -15.83 -2.22 38.36
N SER A 241 -16.19 -2.69 37.17
CA SER A 241 -17.30 -3.65 37.04
C SER A 241 -16.87 -5.04 37.49
N THR A 242 -17.20 -5.38 38.73
CA THR A 242 -17.06 -6.73 39.30
C THR A 242 -17.89 -7.75 38.50
N VAL A 243 -17.34 -8.96 38.40
CA VAL A 243 -17.70 -10.14 37.57
C VAL A 243 -19.10 -10.75 37.83
N ALA A 244 -20.14 -9.95 38.09
CA ALA A 244 -21.46 -10.45 38.50
C ALA A 244 -22.58 -10.31 37.45
N GLU A 245 -22.31 -9.80 36.25
CA GLU A 245 -23.37 -9.33 35.33
C GLU A 245 -23.36 -9.97 33.92
N TRP A 246 -22.94 -11.23 33.80
CA TRP A 246 -22.91 -11.98 32.52
C TRP A 246 -23.79 -13.25 32.52
N SER A 247 -24.84 -13.32 33.35
CA SER A 247 -25.74 -14.49 33.38
C SER A 247 -27.04 -14.34 32.58
N ASP A 248 -27.29 -13.22 31.89
CA ASP A 248 -28.63 -12.90 31.36
C ASP A 248 -28.78 -12.89 29.83
N CYS A 249 -27.86 -13.49 29.08
CA CYS A 249 -27.92 -13.49 27.60
C CYS A 249 -28.21 -14.85 26.95
N THR A 250 -28.65 -15.85 27.72
CA THR A 250 -29.12 -17.13 27.15
C THR A 250 -30.49 -17.46 27.68
N ASP A 251 -31.40 -17.68 26.72
CA ASP A 251 -32.73 -18.28 26.85
C ASP A 251 -33.88 -17.27 27.02
N ASP A 252 -34.52 -16.95 25.89
CA ASP A 252 -35.98 -16.97 25.82
C ASP A 252 -36.41 -17.33 24.38
N ASP A 253 -36.70 -18.62 24.21
CA ASP A 253 -37.55 -19.16 23.16
C ASP A 253 -39.01 -18.82 23.46
N SER A 254 -39.69 -18.15 22.52
CA SER A 254 -41.14 -18.22 22.34
C SER A 254 -41.55 -17.96 20.89
#